data_AF-A0A8S1BC27-F1
#
_entry.id   AF-A0A8S1BC27-F1
#
_cell.length_a   1.000
_cell.length_b   1.000
_cell.length_c   1.000
_cell.angle_alpha   90.00
_cell.angle_beta   90.00
_cell.angle_gamma   90.00
#
_symmetry.space_group_name_H-M   'P 1'
#
loop_
_entity.id
_entity.type
_entity.pdbx_description
1 polymer ?
#
loop_
_entity_poly.entity_id
_entity_poly.type
_entity_poly.pdbx_seq_one_letter_code
_entity_poly.pdbx_strand_id
1 'polypeptide(L)'
;MNINVNVYEVPIVSAVIMHQPQPQPQHPEPQNQIPPPINPPEPPPPPPDEIKPKIEKKKKEAIDGQAREIIYKVIKFFESEKQNRGYAFPVENVVKRACAATGLSESTIKRIKRDGLRAEATQTKMTGPKKKRVRKTKVQLDYFQLCALRGIVNSYSSRKEVPTLGKILSAAKHELNYRGGKESLRLILLNKLGIKFKKCEKKNKKPPEQPQPPQQQMPTLMPHPQMQQMKPIVDNNQCVYTNMMPHVPPVSY
;
A
#
# COMPACT_ATOMS: atom_id res chain seq x y z
N MET A 1 -40.68 -41.27 -1.60
CA MET A 1 -39.64 -41.97 -0.80
C MET A 1 -39.36 -41.08 0.39
N ASN A 2 -40.02 -41.37 1.52
CA ASN A 2 -40.02 -40.54 2.73
C ASN A 2 -39.02 -41.13 3.72
N ILE A 3 -38.16 -40.30 4.29
CA ILE A 3 -37.14 -40.70 5.27
C ILE A 3 -37.52 -40.11 6.63
N ASN A 4 -37.60 -41.02 7.61
CA ASN A 4 -37.98 -40.83 9.01
C ASN A 4 -37.16 -39.79 9.76
N VAL A 5 -37.85 -39.02 10.61
CA VAL A 5 -37.28 -38.20 11.69
C VAL A 5 -37.66 -38.89 13.00
N ASN A 6 -36.67 -39.28 13.81
CA ASN A 6 -36.90 -39.91 15.12
C ASN A 6 -36.71 -38.87 16.22
N VAL A 7 -37.78 -38.59 16.95
CA VAL A 7 -37.85 -37.74 18.15
C VAL A 7 -37.87 -38.66 19.36
N TYR A 8 -36.99 -38.44 20.34
CA TYR A 8 -37.01 -39.16 21.62
C TYR A 8 -37.74 -38.32 22.68
N GLU A 9 -38.77 -38.92 23.27
CA GLU A 9 -39.58 -38.47 24.40
C GLU A 9 -38.90 -38.82 25.74
N VAL A 10 -39.20 -38.04 26.79
CA VAL A 10 -38.73 -38.26 28.19
C VAL A 10 -39.96 -38.42 29.09
N PRO A 11 -40.02 -39.43 29.99
CA PRO A 11 -41.20 -39.64 30.83
C PRO A 11 -41.15 -38.87 32.17
N ILE A 12 -42.33 -38.40 32.58
CA ILE A 12 -42.67 -37.77 33.87
C ILE A 12 -43.17 -38.86 34.83
N VAL A 13 -42.77 -38.83 36.10
CA VAL A 13 -43.39 -39.64 37.17
C VAL A 13 -43.68 -38.76 38.39
N SER A 14 -44.96 -38.77 38.81
CA SER A 14 -45.50 -38.20 40.04
C SER A 14 -45.72 -39.30 41.09
N ALA A 15 -45.55 -38.99 42.39
CA ALA A 15 -46.24 -39.64 43.51
C ALA A 15 -46.15 -38.81 44.81
N VAL A 16 -47.10 -39.02 45.72
CA VAL A 16 -47.64 -38.08 46.73
C VAL A 16 -47.82 -38.80 48.09
N ILE A 17 -47.50 -38.11 49.21
CA ILE A 17 -48.02 -38.13 50.63
C ILE A 17 -48.01 -39.44 51.47
N MET A 18 -47.69 -39.33 52.78
CA MET A 18 -48.39 -39.93 53.96
C MET A 18 -47.88 -39.36 55.32
N HIS A 19 -48.74 -39.34 56.35
CA HIS A 19 -48.69 -38.61 57.65
C HIS A 19 -48.27 -39.46 58.91
N GLN A 20 -47.88 -38.75 60.00
CA GLN A 20 -47.80 -38.98 61.51
C GLN A 20 -48.32 -40.29 62.18
N PRO A 21 -48.03 -40.65 63.50
CA PRO A 21 -47.99 -39.81 64.74
C PRO A 21 -47.02 -40.21 65.92
N GLN A 22 -47.04 -39.46 67.06
CA GLN A 22 -46.37 -39.70 68.39
C GLN A 22 -47.25 -40.51 69.40
N PRO A 23 -46.73 -41.05 70.56
CA PRO A 23 -46.81 -40.40 71.91
C PRO A 23 -45.68 -40.73 72.97
N GLN A 24 -45.79 -40.12 74.18
CA GLN A 24 -44.86 -39.91 75.36
C GLN A 24 -44.80 -41.04 76.46
N PRO A 25 -44.48 -40.84 77.79
CA PRO A 25 -43.23 -40.47 78.57
C PRO A 25 -42.91 -41.37 79.83
N GLN A 26 -41.84 -41.11 80.64
CA GLN A 26 -41.79 -41.02 82.15
C GLN A 26 -40.37 -41.14 82.85
N HIS A 27 -39.99 -40.10 83.64
CA HIS A 27 -39.34 -40.00 85.00
C HIS A 27 -37.92 -40.60 85.38
N PRO A 28 -37.24 -40.23 86.52
CA PRO A 28 -36.46 -38.98 86.79
C PRO A 28 -35.07 -39.15 87.53
N GLU A 29 -34.41 -38.01 87.85
CA GLU A 29 -33.29 -37.73 88.82
C GLU A 29 -31.80 -38.04 88.47
N PRO A 30 -30.79 -37.36 89.10
CA PRO A 30 -30.71 -35.98 89.61
C PRO A 30 -29.46 -35.21 89.08
N GLN A 31 -29.46 -33.89 89.32
CA GLN A 31 -28.48 -32.91 88.81
C GLN A 31 -27.09 -33.00 89.46
N ASN A 32 -26.03 -32.95 88.64
CA ASN A 32 -24.74 -32.37 89.02
C ASN A 32 -24.01 -31.78 87.79
N GLN A 33 -23.85 -30.46 87.82
CA GLN A 33 -22.91 -29.54 87.14
C GLN A 33 -22.28 -29.97 85.79
N ILE A 34 -22.69 -29.29 84.71
CA ILE A 34 -22.08 -29.34 83.36
C ILE A 34 -21.33 -28.02 83.09
N PRO A 35 -20.01 -28.01 82.81
CA PRO A 35 -19.34 -26.90 82.13
C PRO A 35 -19.73 -26.83 80.64
N PRO A 36 -19.69 -25.65 79.99
CA PRO A 36 -20.30 -25.42 78.68
C PRO A 36 -19.71 -26.30 77.56
N PRO A 37 -20.52 -26.64 76.53
CA PRO A 37 -20.11 -27.53 75.45
C PRO A 37 -19.03 -26.91 74.56
N ILE A 38 -17.99 -27.70 74.30
CA ILE A 38 -16.98 -27.48 73.27
C ILE A 38 -17.69 -27.43 71.91
N ASN A 39 -17.66 -26.28 71.25
CA ASN A 39 -18.09 -26.14 69.86
C ASN A 39 -17.23 -27.06 68.96
N PRO A 40 -17.83 -27.76 67.98
CA PRO A 40 -17.06 -28.45 66.94
C PRO A 40 -16.15 -27.45 66.21
N PRO A 41 -14.94 -27.86 65.78
CA PRO A 41 -14.06 -26.99 65.02
C PRO A 41 -14.74 -26.57 63.71
N GLU A 42 -14.77 -25.25 63.50
CA GLU A 42 -15.26 -24.59 62.30
C GLU A 42 -14.53 -25.16 61.06
N PRO A 43 -15.23 -25.50 59.97
CA PRO A 43 -14.57 -25.98 58.75
C PRO A 43 -13.63 -24.88 58.21
N PRO A 44 -12.46 -25.24 57.68
CA PRO A 44 -11.49 -24.28 57.19
C PRO A 44 -12.12 -23.40 56.10
N PRO A 45 -11.79 -22.09 56.09
CA PRO A 45 -12.35 -21.18 55.10
C PRO A 45 -12.03 -21.65 53.68
N PRO A 46 -12.95 -21.50 52.73
CA PRO A 46 -12.70 -21.88 51.34
C PRO A 46 -11.46 -21.16 50.80
N PRO A 47 -10.67 -21.81 49.93
CA PRO A 47 -9.44 -21.25 49.40
C PRO A 47 -9.72 -19.93 48.67
N PRO A 48 -8.79 -18.95 48.71
CA PRO A 48 -9.00 -17.65 48.09
C PRO A 48 -9.32 -17.81 46.61
N ASP A 49 -10.48 -17.30 46.20
CA ASP A 49 -10.90 -17.24 44.81
C ASP A 49 -9.76 -16.76 43.90
N GLU A 50 -9.40 -17.60 42.92
CA GLU A 50 -8.59 -17.16 41.80
C GLU A 50 -9.24 -15.92 41.19
N ILE A 51 -8.58 -14.77 41.36
CA ILE A 51 -8.97 -13.52 40.74
C ILE A 51 -8.80 -13.70 39.22
N LYS A 52 -9.86 -14.20 38.56
CA LYS A 52 -10.00 -14.07 37.12
C LYS A 52 -9.95 -12.58 36.83
N PRO A 53 -8.98 -12.08 36.03
CA PRO A 53 -8.89 -10.66 35.76
C PRO A 53 -10.21 -10.22 35.14
N LYS A 54 -10.94 -9.32 35.84
CA LYS A 54 -12.13 -8.66 35.30
C LYS A 54 -11.67 -7.91 34.05
N ILE A 55 -11.92 -8.51 32.88
CA ILE A 55 -11.68 -7.86 31.59
C ILE A 55 -12.60 -6.65 31.54
N GLU A 56 -12.02 -5.46 31.74
CA GLU A 56 -12.73 -4.21 31.56
C GLU A 56 -13.32 -4.18 30.15
N LYS A 57 -14.63 -4.06 30.06
CA LYS A 57 -15.34 -4.05 28.77
C LYS A 57 -15.02 -2.74 28.04
N LYS A 58 -13.94 -2.74 27.25
CA LYS A 58 -13.63 -1.66 26.32
C LYS A 58 -14.83 -1.42 25.40
N LYS A 59 -15.11 -0.14 25.11
CA LYS A 59 -16.18 0.27 24.19
C LYS A 59 -16.05 -0.50 22.88
N LYS A 60 -17.16 -1.09 22.41
CA LYS A 60 -17.18 -1.90 21.18
C LYS A 60 -16.89 -0.99 19.97
N GLU A 61 -15.69 -1.10 19.42
CA GLU A 61 -15.35 -0.43 18.16
C GLU A 61 -15.97 -1.20 16.99
N ALA A 62 -16.53 -0.48 16.02
CA ALA A 62 -17.12 -1.09 14.84
C ALA A 62 -16.02 -1.71 13.97
N ILE A 63 -16.03 -3.04 13.85
CA ILE A 63 -15.09 -3.79 13.00
C ILE A 63 -15.61 -3.79 11.56
N ASP A 64 -14.75 -3.38 10.63
CA ASP A 64 -15.00 -3.39 9.18
C ASP A 64 -15.31 -4.81 8.64
N GLY A 65 -16.10 -4.89 7.57
CA GLY A 65 -16.55 -6.16 6.99
C GLY A 65 -15.40 -7.06 6.55
N GLN A 66 -14.36 -6.48 5.93
CA GLN A 66 -13.18 -7.24 5.50
C GLN A 66 -12.41 -7.81 6.69
N ALA A 67 -12.29 -7.04 7.79
CA ALA A 67 -11.64 -7.51 9.00
C ALA A 67 -12.41 -8.67 9.65
N ARG A 68 -13.74 -8.64 9.65
CA ARG A 68 -14.58 -9.75 10.14
C ARG A 68 -14.36 -11.03 9.34
N GLU A 69 -14.26 -10.94 8.02
CA GLU A 69 -13.99 -12.09 7.16
C GLU A 69 -12.61 -12.71 7.45
N ILE A 70 -11.58 -11.88 7.61
CA ILE A 70 -10.23 -12.35 7.96
C ILE A 70 -10.25 -13.03 9.33
N ILE A 71 -10.91 -12.43 10.33
CA ILE A 71 -11.05 -13.03 11.67
C ILE A 71 -11.73 -14.40 11.59
N TYR A 72 -12.82 -14.51 10.82
CA TYR A 72 -13.53 -15.78 10.64
C TYR A 72 -12.65 -16.86 10.00
N LYS A 73 -11.87 -16.51 8.96
CA LYS A 73 -10.91 -17.43 8.32
C LYS A 73 -9.86 -17.95 9.30
N VAL A 74 -9.35 -17.07 10.17
CA VAL A 74 -8.36 -17.45 11.19
C VAL A 74 -8.97 -18.40 12.22
N ILE A 75 -10.19 -18.13 12.68
CA ILE A 75 -10.91 -19.01 13.61
C ILE A 75 -11.10 -20.40 12.98
N LYS A 76 -11.62 -20.44 11.74
CA LYS A 76 -11.83 -21.68 11.00
C LYS A 76 -10.54 -22.48 10.82
N PHE A 77 -9.41 -21.80 10.57
CA PHE A 77 -8.11 -22.44 10.45
C PHE A 77 -7.68 -23.09 11.78
N PHE A 78 -7.81 -22.40 12.91
CA PHE A 78 -7.46 -22.97 14.23
C PHE A 78 -8.42 -24.07 14.69
N GLU A 79 -9.71 -23.99 14.34
CA GLU A 79 -10.66 -25.09 14.56
C GLU A 79 -10.24 -26.34 13.79
N SER A 80 -9.75 -26.19 12.56
CA SER A 80 -9.22 -27.32 11.78
C SER A 80 -7.96 -27.93 12.40
N GLU A 81 -7.05 -27.12 12.94
CA GLU A 81 -5.85 -27.62 13.66
C GLU A 81 -6.26 -28.37 14.94
N LYS A 82 -7.26 -27.86 15.67
CA LYS A 82 -7.81 -28.54 16.85
C LYS A 82 -8.43 -29.89 16.49
N GLN A 83 -9.21 -29.96 15.41
CA GLN A 83 -9.86 -31.19 14.96
C GLN A 83 -8.83 -32.24 14.50
N ASN A 84 -7.76 -31.80 13.83
CA ASN A 84 -6.69 -32.65 13.34
C ASN A 84 -5.67 -33.05 14.43
N ARG A 85 -5.85 -32.55 15.67
CA ARG A 85 -4.94 -32.76 16.82
C ARG A 85 -3.47 -32.48 16.47
N GLY A 86 -3.23 -31.47 15.65
CA GLY A 86 -1.89 -31.16 15.16
C GLY A 86 -1.86 -29.88 14.34
N TYR A 87 -0.66 -29.30 14.21
CA TYR A 87 -0.45 -28.11 13.41
C TYR A 87 -0.29 -28.49 11.94
N ALA A 88 -1.06 -27.86 11.06
CA ALA A 88 -0.90 -28.04 9.62
C ALA A 88 0.41 -27.38 9.12
N PHE A 89 0.85 -26.33 9.80
CA PHE A 89 2.11 -25.64 9.55
C PHE A 89 2.91 -25.53 10.86
N PRO A 90 4.23 -25.80 10.84
CA PRO A 90 5.07 -25.66 12.02
C PRO A 90 4.98 -24.25 12.64
N VAL A 91 5.10 -24.17 13.96
CA VAL A 91 4.95 -22.92 14.71
C VAL A 91 6.07 -21.93 14.36
N GLU A 92 7.24 -22.44 14.02
CA GLU A 92 8.42 -21.70 13.56
C GLU A 92 8.13 -20.95 12.25
N ASN A 93 7.28 -21.53 11.39
CA ASN A 93 6.92 -20.99 10.09
C ASN A 93 5.74 -20.00 10.18
N VAL A 94 5.90 -18.99 11.03
CA VAL A 94 4.86 -17.98 11.35
C VAL A 94 4.24 -17.35 10.11
N VAL A 95 5.05 -17.04 9.08
CA VAL A 95 4.54 -16.38 7.86
C VAL A 95 3.64 -17.32 7.06
N LYS A 96 4.04 -18.58 6.84
CA LYS A 96 3.24 -19.54 6.07
C LYS A 96 1.94 -19.89 6.80
N ARG A 97 2.02 -20.07 8.13
CA ARG A 97 0.85 -20.29 8.98
C ARG A 97 -0.13 -19.12 8.92
N ALA A 98 0.37 -17.88 9.02
CA ALA A 98 -0.47 -16.69 8.88
C ALA A 98 -1.10 -16.56 7.48
N CYS A 99 -0.39 -16.94 6.42
CA CYS A 99 -0.95 -16.95 5.06
C CYS A 99 -2.11 -17.95 4.95
N ALA A 100 -1.94 -19.16 5.48
CA ALA A 100 -2.99 -20.17 5.49
C ALA A 100 -4.21 -19.74 6.32
N ALA A 101 -3.97 -19.13 7.49
CA ALA A 101 -5.04 -18.69 8.39
C ALA A 101 -5.83 -17.48 7.85
N THR A 102 -5.16 -16.54 7.19
CA THR A 102 -5.80 -15.28 6.72
C THR A 102 -6.25 -15.34 5.26
N GLY A 103 -5.69 -16.25 4.46
CA GLY A 103 -5.87 -16.31 3.02
C GLY A 103 -5.19 -15.18 2.25
N LEU A 104 -4.21 -14.49 2.85
CA LEU A 104 -3.43 -13.42 2.22
C LEU A 104 -2.10 -13.95 1.67
N SER A 105 -1.52 -13.23 0.70
CA SER A 105 -0.23 -13.59 0.13
C SER A 105 0.93 -13.37 1.10
N GLU A 106 2.00 -14.16 0.96
CA GLU A 106 3.22 -14.02 1.77
C GLU A 106 3.79 -12.60 1.74
N SER A 107 3.78 -11.95 0.57
CA SER A 107 4.24 -10.57 0.43
C SER A 107 3.42 -9.59 1.26
N THR A 108 2.10 -9.81 1.36
CA THR A 108 1.18 -8.98 2.15
C THR A 108 1.45 -9.19 3.64
N ILE A 109 1.56 -10.44 4.10
CA ILE A 109 1.87 -10.75 5.49
C ILE A 109 3.23 -10.20 5.91
N LYS A 110 4.28 -10.37 5.09
CA LYS A 110 5.62 -9.81 5.34
C LYS A 110 5.59 -8.28 5.41
N ARG A 111 4.78 -7.63 4.56
CA ARG A 111 4.60 -6.17 4.59
C ARG A 111 3.90 -5.72 5.87
N ILE A 112 2.79 -6.37 6.25
CA ILE A 112 2.05 -6.09 7.49
C ILE A 112 2.96 -6.27 8.71
N LYS A 113 3.76 -7.34 8.77
CA LYS A 113 4.72 -7.58 9.85
C LYS A 113 5.73 -6.43 9.98
N ARG A 114 6.31 -5.97 8.86
CA ARG A 114 7.23 -4.80 8.87
C ARG A 114 6.54 -3.51 9.28
N ASP A 115 5.32 -3.27 8.79
CA ASP A 115 4.55 -2.08 9.14
C ASP A 115 4.15 -2.10 10.64
N GLY A 116 3.87 -3.28 11.20
CA GLY A 116 3.61 -3.49 12.63
C GLY A 116 4.83 -3.22 13.50
N LEU A 117 5.99 -3.79 13.16
CA LEU A 117 7.26 -3.52 13.87
C LEU A 117 7.63 -2.03 13.86
N ARG A 118 7.38 -1.33 12.75
CA ARG A 118 7.58 0.12 12.66
C ARG A 118 6.62 0.89 13.57
N ALA A 119 5.36 0.48 13.60
CA ALA A 119 4.33 1.09 14.44
C ALA A 119 4.65 0.91 15.93
N GLU A 120 5.06 -0.29 16.34
CA GLU A 120 5.53 -0.61 17.70
C GLU A 120 6.74 0.23 18.09
N ALA A 121 7.77 0.29 17.22
CA ALA A 121 8.98 1.07 17.47
C ALA A 121 8.70 2.58 17.59
N THR A 122 7.69 3.09 16.88
CA THR A 122 7.31 4.52 16.91
C THR A 122 6.21 4.79 17.94
N GLN A 123 5.68 3.77 18.63
CA GLN A 123 4.49 3.84 19.48
C GLN A 123 3.28 4.50 18.80
N THR A 124 3.13 4.27 17.50
CA THR A 124 2.02 4.82 16.69
C THR A 124 1.08 3.71 16.24
N LYS A 125 -0.12 4.08 15.80
CA LYS A 125 -1.06 3.13 15.19
C LYS A 125 -0.53 2.65 13.85
N MET A 126 -0.82 1.40 13.49
CA MET A 126 -0.50 0.87 12.16
C MET A 126 -1.05 1.79 11.06
N THR A 127 -0.24 2.03 10.03
CA THR A 127 -0.63 2.91 8.93
C THR A 127 -1.75 2.26 8.12
N GLY A 128 -2.93 2.87 8.15
CA GLY A 128 -4.08 2.42 7.35
C GLY A 128 -3.88 2.60 5.84
N PRO A 129 -4.87 2.18 5.02
CA PRO A 129 -4.86 2.41 3.58
C PRO A 129 -4.59 3.88 3.27
N LYS A 130 -3.58 4.14 2.42
CA LYS A 130 -3.16 5.50 2.07
C LYS A 130 -4.35 6.25 1.49
N LYS A 131 -4.65 7.43 2.04
CA LYS A 131 -5.72 8.32 1.52
C LYS A 131 -5.56 8.49 0.00
N LYS A 132 -6.69 8.42 -0.73
CA LYS A 132 -6.70 8.60 -2.19
C LYS A 132 -5.99 9.93 -2.52
N ARG A 133 -4.94 9.86 -3.32
CA ARG A 133 -4.20 11.06 -3.75
C ARG A 133 -5.12 11.91 -4.61
N VAL A 134 -5.55 13.06 -4.08
CA VAL A 134 -6.29 14.05 -4.86
C VAL A 134 -5.38 14.57 -5.96
N ARG A 135 -5.81 14.43 -7.23
CA ARG A 135 -5.09 15.02 -8.36
C ARG A 135 -5.27 16.54 -8.27
N LYS A 136 -4.18 17.31 -8.37
CA LYS A 136 -4.27 18.78 -8.43
C LYS A 136 -5.20 19.18 -9.58
N THR A 137 -6.12 20.11 -9.32
CA THR A 137 -7.15 20.56 -10.25
C THR A 137 -6.56 21.02 -11.59
N LYS A 138 -7.31 20.77 -12.67
CA LYS A 138 -6.96 21.18 -14.04
C LYS A 138 -6.72 22.69 -14.06
N VAL A 139 -5.63 23.13 -14.68
CA VAL A 139 -5.37 24.57 -14.86
C VAL A 139 -6.53 25.17 -15.64
N GLN A 140 -7.31 26.02 -14.96
CA GLN A 140 -8.36 26.80 -15.57
C GLN A 140 -7.72 28.08 -16.10
N LEU A 141 -7.97 28.39 -17.37
CA LEU A 141 -7.61 29.66 -17.96
C LEU A 141 -8.88 30.47 -18.15
N ASP A 142 -8.80 31.74 -17.83
CA ASP A 142 -9.87 32.70 -18.08
C ASP A 142 -10.00 33.00 -19.58
N TYR A 143 -11.14 33.56 -19.99
CA TYR A 143 -11.39 33.95 -21.38
C TYR A 143 -10.31 34.88 -21.93
N PHE A 144 -9.86 35.86 -21.13
CA PHE A 144 -8.77 36.76 -21.51
C PHE A 144 -7.46 36.00 -21.76
N GLN A 145 -7.12 35.06 -20.87
CA GLN A 145 -5.93 34.23 -21.01
C GLN A 145 -6.01 33.30 -22.22
N LEU A 146 -7.21 32.79 -22.55
CA LEU A 146 -7.43 32.01 -23.76
C LEU A 146 -7.24 32.84 -25.03
N CYS A 147 -7.71 34.10 -25.03
CA CYS A 147 -7.52 35.03 -26.14
C CYS A 147 -6.04 35.36 -26.33
N ALA A 148 -5.34 35.71 -25.25
CA ALA A 148 -3.91 35.98 -25.30
C ALA A 148 -3.11 34.74 -25.72
N LEU A 149 -3.48 33.54 -25.26
CA LEU A 149 -2.85 32.29 -25.69
C LEU A 149 -3.04 32.05 -27.20
N ARG A 150 -4.21 32.38 -27.76
CA ARG A 150 -4.45 32.33 -29.21
C ARG A 150 -3.57 33.32 -29.96
N GLY A 151 -3.41 34.54 -29.43
CA GLY A 151 -2.50 35.57 -29.96
C GLY A 151 -1.06 35.09 -29.99
N ILE A 152 -0.57 34.47 -28.91
CA ILE A 152 0.77 33.88 -28.83
C ILE A 152 0.95 32.82 -29.92
N VAL A 153 0.00 31.92 -30.12
CA VAL A 153 0.11 30.90 -31.19
C VAL A 153 0.13 31.54 -32.58
N ASN A 154 -0.75 32.50 -32.84
CA ASN A 154 -0.80 33.21 -34.12
C ASN A 154 0.48 34.02 -34.42
N SER A 155 1.15 34.55 -33.38
CA SER A 155 2.39 35.30 -33.55
C SER A 155 3.50 34.48 -34.23
N TYR A 156 3.54 33.15 -33.99
CA TYR A 156 4.49 32.26 -34.66
C TYR A 156 4.18 32.05 -36.14
N SER A 157 2.88 32.02 -36.50
CA SER A 157 2.46 31.99 -37.90
C SER A 157 2.90 33.26 -38.64
N SER A 158 2.74 34.44 -38.01
CA SER A 158 3.18 35.72 -38.59
C SER A 158 4.70 35.80 -38.76
N ARG A 159 5.48 35.28 -37.80
CA ARG A 159 6.95 35.21 -37.85
C ARG A 159 7.50 34.10 -38.77
N LYS A 160 6.63 33.34 -39.45
CA LYS A 160 7.00 32.17 -40.28
C LYS A 160 7.84 31.12 -39.53
N GLU A 161 7.63 31.01 -38.21
CA GLU A 161 8.27 30.00 -37.37
C GLU A 161 7.31 28.88 -37.01
N VAL A 162 7.81 27.64 -36.92
CA VAL A 162 6.97 26.50 -36.52
C VAL A 162 6.58 26.61 -35.04
N PRO A 163 5.27 26.74 -34.71
CA PRO A 163 4.82 26.81 -33.32
C PRO A 163 4.95 25.42 -32.69
N THR A 164 6.05 25.17 -32.00
CA THR A 164 6.18 23.96 -31.18
C THR A 164 5.53 24.19 -29.82
N LEU A 165 4.96 23.12 -29.25
CA LEU A 165 4.34 23.19 -27.93
C LEU A 165 5.32 23.68 -26.84
N GLY A 166 6.62 23.43 -27.01
CA GLY A 166 7.66 23.95 -26.11
C GLY A 166 7.81 25.47 -26.20
N LYS A 167 7.90 26.01 -27.43
CA LYS A 167 7.97 27.47 -27.65
C LYS A 167 6.74 28.19 -27.10
N ILE A 168 5.55 27.66 -27.39
CA ILE A 168 4.29 28.22 -26.86
C ILE A 168 4.24 28.14 -25.34
N LEU A 169 4.72 27.05 -24.73
CA LEU A 169 4.76 26.93 -23.27
C LEU A 169 5.68 27.98 -22.64
N SER A 170 6.85 28.21 -23.22
CA SER A 170 7.78 29.22 -22.72
C SER A 170 7.18 30.63 -22.85
N ALA A 171 6.60 30.96 -24.00
CA ALA A 171 5.92 32.24 -24.20
C ALA A 171 4.72 32.41 -23.26
N ALA A 172 3.88 31.39 -23.10
CA ALA A 172 2.73 31.44 -22.18
C ALA A 172 3.14 31.57 -20.70
N LYS A 173 4.30 31.02 -20.32
CA LYS A 173 4.86 31.22 -18.97
C LYS A 173 5.35 32.65 -18.75
N HIS A 174 5.95 33.25 -19.77
CA HIS A 174 6.48 34.60 -19.71
C HIS A 174 5.37 35.67 -19.76
N GLU A 175 4.46 35.56 -20.72
CA GLU A 175 3.43 36.58 -20.98
C GLU A 175 2.18 36.46 -20.09
N LEU A 176 1.84 35.23 -19.66
CA LEU A 176 0.56 34.93 -18.98
C LEU A 176 0.74 34.21 -17.64
N ASN A 177 1.97 34.10 -17.14
CA ASN A 177 2.32 33.40 -15.89
C ASN A 177 1.72 31.98 -15.80
N TYR A 178 1.70 31.27 -16.94
CA TYR A 178 1.06 29.95 -17.03
C TYR A 178 1.69 28.92 -16.09
N ARG A 179 0.90 28.44 -15.10
CA ARG A 179 1.36 27.44 -14.11
C ARG A 179 1.32 25.98 -14.60
N GLY A 180 0.68 25.71 -15.73
CA GLY A 180 0.45 24.34 -16.19
C GLY A 180 1.67 23.68 -16.85
N GLY A 181 1.55 22.36 -17.04
CA GLY A 181 2.53 21.56 -17.76
C GLY A 181 2.26 21.51 -19.27
N LYS A 182 3.19 20.90 -20.01
CA LYS A 182 3.11 20.70 -21.46
C LYS A 182 1.82 19.99 -21.91
N GLU A 183 1.45 18.91 -21.21
CA GLU A 183 0.21 18.16 -21.53
C GLU A 183 -1.05 18.96 -21.20
N SER A 184 -1.05 19.72 -20.10
CA SER A 184 -2.17 20.61 -19.78
C SER A 184 -2.36 21.67 -20.86
N LEU A 185 -1.28 22.26 -21.35
CA LEU A 185 -1.31 23.25 -22.42
C LEU A 185 -1.83 22.64 -23.73
N ARG A 186 -1.36 21.44 -24.10
CA ARG A 186 -1.86 20.70 -25.26
C ARG A 186 -3.36 20.47 -25.19
N LEU A 187 -3.87 20.03 -24.02
CA LEU A 187 -5.29 19.79 -23.81
C LEU A 187 -6.11 21.08 -23.89
N ILE A 188 -5.59 22.20 -23.41
CA ILE A 188 -6.26 23.50 -23.50
C ILE A 188 -6.30 23.95 -24.97
N LEU A 189 -5.17 23.89 -25.67
CA LEU A 189 -5.09 24.25 -27.09
C LEU A 189 -6.04 23.40 -27.95
N LEU A 190 -6.14 22.09 -27.65
CA LEU A 190 -7.04 21.19 -28.35
C LEU A 190 -8.52 21.43 -28.03
N ASN A 191 -8.88 21.48 -26.74
CA ASN A 191 -10.29 21.50 -26.32
C ASN A 191 -10.93 22.88 -26.32
N LYS A 192 -10.14 23.95 -26.10
CA LYS A 192 -10.65 25.33 -25.99
C LYS A 192 -10.37 26.16 -27.23
N LEU A 193 -9.26 25.90 -27.93
CA LEU A 193 -8.87 26.67 -29.11
C LEU A 193 -8.95 25.85 -30.41
N GLY A 194 -9.22 24.54 -30.34
CA GLY A 194 -9.35 23.67 -31.52
C GLY A 194 -8.04 23.38 -32.25
N ILE A 195 -6.88 23.75 -31.69
CA ILE A 195 -5.58 23.67 -32.35
C ILE A 195 -4.98 22.28 -32.17
N LYS A 196 -4.80 21.56 -33.28
CA LYS A 196 -4.21 20.21 -33.31
C LYS A 196 -2.74 20.30 -33.72
N PHE A 197 -1.86 19.79 -32.86
CA PHE A 197 -0.44 19.63 -33.21
C PHE A 197 -0.25 18.32 -33.98
N LYS A 198 0.31 18.42 -35.20
CA LYS A 198 0.74 17.26 -35.98
C LYS A 198 2.14 16.83 -35.53
N LYS A 199 2.35 15.52 -35.40
CA LYS A 199 3.69 14.97 -35.17
C LYS A 199 4.55 15.28 -36.40
N CYS A 200 5.64 16.01 -36.20
CA CYS A 200 6.62 16.19 -37.27
C CYS A 200 7.37 14.86 -37.44
N GLU A 201 7.31 14.31 -38.65
CA GLU A 201 8.19 13.22 -39.07
C GLU A 201 9.63 13.75 -39.01
N LYS A 202 10.50 13.09 -38.23
CA LYS A 202 11.91 13.48 -38.14
C LYS A 202 12.61 13.09 -39.44
N LYS A 203 12.41 13.87 -40.49
CA LYS A 203 13.27 13.83 -41.68
C LYS A 203 14.49 14.65 -41.30
N ASN A 204 15.66 14.03 -41.29
CA ASN A 204 16.96 14.65 -41.03
C ASN A 204 17.16 15.80 -42.03
N LYS A 205 16.71 17.01 -41.70
CA LYS A 205 16.82 18.18 -42.57
C LYS A 205 17.81 19.14 -41.93
N LYS A 206 18.98 19.21 -42.54
CA LYS A 206 19.92 20.32 -42.37
C LYS A 206 19.15 21.65 -42.50
N PRO A 207 19.49 22.69 -41.72
CA PRO A 207 18.89 24.00 -41.87
C PRO A 207 19.01 24.49 -43.31
N PRO A 208 18.03 25.26 -43.84
CA PRO A 208 18.17 25.90 -45.13
C PRO A 208 19.39 26.82 -45.11
N GLU A 209 20.30 26.57 -46.04
CA GLU A 209 21.51 27.34 -46.29
C GLU A 209 21.14 28.81 -46.51
N GLN A 210 21.74 29.70 -45.72
CA GLN A 210 21.68 31.14 -45.99
C GLN A 210 22.36 31.39 -47.36
N PRO A 211 21.76 32.17 -48.28
CA PRO A 211 22.43 32.50 -49.52
C PRO A 211 23.68 33.32 -49.22
N GLN A 212 24.85 32.77 -49.51
CA GLN A 212 26.13 33.48 -49.40
C GLN A 212 26.13 34.65 -50.39
N PRO A 213 26.56 35.86 -49.99
CA PRO A 213 26.74 36.96 -50.93
C PRO A 213 27.87 36.62 -51.93
N PRO A 214 27.76 37.05 -53.20
CA PRO A 214 28.72 36.69 -54.25
C PRO A 214 30.12 37.20 -53.90
N GLN A 215 31.08 36.27 -53.80
CA GLN A 215 32.49 36.59 -53.62
C GLN A 215 33.05 37.26 -54.88
N GLN A 216 33.58 38.47 -54.73
CA GLN A 216 34.33 39.15 -55.78
C GLN A 216 35.65 38.41 -56.04
N GLN A 217 35.91 38.07 -57.31
CA GLN A 217 37.17 37.50 -57.77
C GLN A 217 38.24 38.61 -57.78
N MET A 218 39.33 38.42 -57.03
CA MET A 218 40.52 39.26 -57.13
C MET A 218 41.54 38.61 -58.09
N PRO A 219 42.37 39.39 -58.81
CA PRO A 219 43.21 38.87 -59.88
C PRO A 219 44.41 38.06 -59.39
N THR A 220 44.68 36.96 -60.09
CA THR A 220 45.84 36.09 -59.97
C THR A 220 47.15 36.81 -60.29
N LEU A 221 48.12 36.84 -59.35
CA LEU A 221 49.53 37.06 -59.69
C LEU A 221 50.48 36.18 -58.86
N MET A 222 51.30 35.44 -59.62
CA MET A 222 52.57 34.77 -59.32
C MET A 222 52.57 33.41 -58.59
N PRO A 223 53.19 32.36 -59.19
CA PRO A 223 53.39 31.07 -58.54
C PRO A 223 54.68 31.09 -57.70
N HIS A 224 54.56 30.74 -56.41
CA HIS A 224 55.68 30.47 -55.52
C HIS A 224 55.94 28.94 -55.50
N PRO A 225 57.19 28.46 -55.57
CA PRO A 225 57.47 27.02 -55.66
C PRO A 225 57.16 26.29 -54.35
N GLN A 226 56.65 25.07 -54.52
CA GLN A 226 56.19 24.16 -53.46
C GLN A 226 57.35 23.66 -52.60
N MET A 227 57.22 23.78 -51.27
CA MET A 227 57.89 22.84 -50.36
C MET A 227 56.92 21.73 -49.98
N GLN A 228 57.34 20.49 -50.21
CA GLN A 228 56.67 19.29 -49.72
C GLN A 228 56.64 19.31 -48.19
N GLN A 229 55.45 19.26 -47.61
CA GLN A 229 55.27 18.88 -46.22
C GLN A 229 54.39 17.65 -46.13
N MET A 230 54.92 16.66 -45.41
CA MET A 230 54.40 15.31 -45.25
C MET A 230 52.99 15.31 -44.64
N LYS A 231 52.16 14.40 -45.16
CA LYS A 231 50.87 14.04 -44.58
C LYS A 231 51.09 13.21 -43.30
N PRO A 232 50.40 13.50 -42.19
CA PRO A 232 50.06 12.47 -41.23
C PRO A 232 48.73 11.81 -41.64
N ILE A 233 48.82 10.50 -41.85
CA ILE A 233 47.71 9.54 -41.84
C ILE A 233 47.12 9.55 -40.44
N VAL A 234 45.81 9.77 -40.31
CA VAL A 234 45.06 9.32 -39.13
C VAL A 234 43.73 8.74 -39.57
N ASP A 235 43.71 7.41 -39.56
CA ASP A 235 42.58 6.53 -39.76
C ASP A 235 41.57 6.59 -38.60
N ASN A 236 40.30 6.39 -38.96
CA ASN A 236 39.24 5.72 -38.20
C ASN A 236 39.19 5.88 -36.67
N ASN A 237 38.39 6.85 -36.21
CA ASN A 237 37.78 6.79 -34.88
C ASN A 237 36.41 6.09 -34.95
N GLN A 238 36.43 4.78 -34.75
CA GLN A 238 35.26 3.98 -34.39
C GLN A 238 35.22 3.85 -32.85
N CYS A 239 34.54 4.78 -32.19
CA CYS A 239 34.29 4.71 -30.75
C CYS A 239 33.25 3.62 -30.44
N VAL A 240 33.72 2.43 -30.06
CA VAL A 240 32.90 1.40 -29.41
C VAL A 240 33.28 1.40 -27.93
N TYR A 241 32.40 1.98 -27.09
CA TYR A 241 32.53 1.88 -25.63
C TYR A 241 32.07 0.49 -25.20
N THR A 242 33.01 -0.41 -24.95
CA THR A 242 32.77 -1.73 -24.38
C THR A 242 33.39 -1.80 -22.99
N ASN A 243 32.51 -1.97 -21.99
CA ASN A 243 32.69 -2.55 -20.65
C ASN A 243 34.07 -2.45 -19.99
N MET A 244 34.23 -1.46 -19.12
CA MET A 244 35.21 -1.49 -18.04
C MET A 244 34.65 -2.32 -16.87
N MET A 245 35.06 -3.58 -16.76
CA MET A 245 34.93 -4.34 -15.52
C MET A 245 36.27 -5.02 -15.23
N PRO A 246 36.98 -4.66 -14.14
CA PRO A 246 38.29 -5.22 -13.84
C PRO A 246 38.18 -6.66 -13.31
N HIS A 247 38.96 -7.54 -13.94
CA HIS A 247 39.13 -8.94 -13.56
C HIS A 247 39.91 -9.03 -12.23
N VAL A 248 39.31 -9.64 -11.21
CA VAL A 248 39.99 -9.97 -9.95
C VAL A 248 40.68 -11.33 -10.12
N PRO A 249 41.99 -11.48 -9.85
CA PRO A 249 42.66 -12.77 -9.93
C PRO A 249 42.31 -13.66 -8.72
N PRO A 250 42.34 -15.00 -8.88
CA PRO A 250 41.99 -15.93 -7.80
C PRO A 250 43.05 -15.94 -6.70
N VAL A 251 42.59 -15.84 -5.45
CA VAL A 251 43.42 -16.04 -4.26
C VAL A 251 43.49 -17.53 -3.96
N SER A 252 44.70 -18.08 -3.96
CA SER A 252 45.03 -19.38 -3.38
C SER A 252 45.59 -19.17 -1.98
N TYR A 253 44.87 -19.64 -0.95
CA TYR A 253 45.35 -20.34 0.25
C TYR A 253 44.14 -20.80 1.08
#